data_AF-A0A520A9I7-F1
#
_entry.id   AF-A0A520A9I7-F1
#
_cell.length_a   1.000
_cell.length_b   1.000
_cell.length_c   1.000
_cell.angle_alpha   90.00
_cell.angle_beta   90.00
_cell.angle_gamma   90.00
#
_symmetry.space_group_name_H-M   'P 1'
#
loop_
_entity.id
_entity.type
_entity.pdbx_description
1 polymer ?
#
loop_
_entity_poly.entity_id
_entity_poly.type
_entity_poly.pdbx_seq_one_letter_code
_entity_poly.pdbx_strand_id
1 'polypeptide(L)'
;MRANMYYPMRVWATTLVIGALLFCMYAAFISTNHTVFNGAWLMTYMIAVIVGALFSSPALGIFYLYFIIMSQLRQANDLVFKLLMAVFNVLICFLTFYAIRLTDHHSVWNIDDLLFILCYVIPLIASVMFYKVGAIELQNDKGSQAASL
;
A
#
# COMPACT_ATOMS: atom_id res chain seq x y z
N MET A 1 -5.69 -4.88 -23.41
CA MET A 1 -5.18 -5.76 -22.33
C MET A 1 -5.99 -5.51 -21.07
N ARG A 2 -6.58 -6.53 -20.44
CA ARG A 2 -7.21 -6.32 -19.11
C ARG A 2 -6.10 -6.36 -18.07
N ALA A 3 -5.95 -5.28 -17.29
CA ALA A 3 -4.98 -5.25 -16.21
C ALA A 3 -5.43 -6.15 -15.05
N ASN A 4 -4.48 -6.77 -14.35
CA ASN A 4 -4.78 -7.57 -13.17
C ASN A 4 -5.43 -6.70 -12.08
N MET A 5 -6.74 -6.83 -11.91
CA MET A 5 -7.53 -6.05 -10.94
C MET A 5 -7.10 -6.30 -9.48
N TYR A 6 -6.37 -7.39 -9.20
CA TYR A 6 -5.86 -7.66 -7.86
C TYR A 6 -4.58 -6.87 -7.53
N TYR A 7 -3.98 -6.17 -8.50
CA TYR A 7 -2.72 -5.45 -8.27
C TYR A 7 -2.84 -4.38 -7.16
N PRO A 8 -3.83 -3.45 -7.19
CA PRO A 8 -3.96 -2.45 -6.14
C PRO A 8 -4.19 -3.06 -4.75
N MET A 9 -5.00 -4.12 -4.69
CA MET A 9 -5.31 -4.83 -3.44
C MET A 9 -4.05 -5.48 -2.84
N ARG A 10 -3.18 -6.09 -3.67
CA ARG A 10 -1.92 -6.69 -3.20
C ARG A 10 -0.96 -5.65 -2.66
N VAL A 11 -0.80 -4.53 -3.36
CA VAL A 11 0.04 -3.40 -2.91
C VAL A 11 -0.46 -2.87 -1.57
N TRP A 12 -1.77 -2.62 -1.45
CA TRP A 12 -2.39 -2.11 -0.24
C TRP A 12 -2.25 -3.07 0.94
N ALA A 13 -2.64 -4.34 0.78
CA ALA A 13 -2.55 -5.34 1.84
C ALA A 13 -1.10 -5.54 2.31
N THR A 14 -0.14 -5.54 1.39
CA THR A 14 1.28 -5.67 1.73
C THR A 14 1.79 -4.46 2.51
N THR A 15 1.43 -3.26 2.06
CA THR A 15 1.78 -2.01 2.74
C THR A 15 1.22 -1.98 4.16
N LEU A 16 -0.01 -2.47 4.32
CA LEU A 16 -0.69 -2.49 5.60
C LEU A 16 -0.07 -3.49 6.57
N VAL A 17 0.15 -4.74 6.14
CA VAL A 17 0.74 -5.81 6.95
C VAL A 17 2.20 -5.50 7.29
N ILE A 18 3.01 -5.21 6.28
CA ILE A 18 4.44 -4.95 6.48
C ILE A 18 4.66 -3.60 7.16
N GLY A 19 3.87 -2.58 6.83
CA GLY A 19 3.96 -1.26 7.47
C GLY A 19 3.61 -1.29 8.95
N ALA A 20 2.53 -2.00 9.33
CA ALA A 20 2.19 -2.21 10.73
C ALA A 20 3.28 -3.00 11.48
N LEU A 21 3.92 -3.97 10.81
CA LEU A 21 5.03 -4.72 11.38
C LEU A 21 6.24 -3.81 11.62
N LEU A 22 6.64 -3.02 10.61
CA LEU A 22 7.75 -2.06 10.72
C LEU A 22 7.47 -1.02 11.80
N PHE A 23 6.23 -0.55 11.91
CA PHE A 23 5.80 0.34 13.00
C PHE A 23 6.00 -0.31 14.38
N CYS A 24 5.58 -1.56 14.56
CA CYS A 24 5.75 -2.26 15.83
C CYS A 24 7.24 -2.46 16.16
N MET A 25 8.08 -2.77 15.15
CA MET A 25 9.53 -2.86 15.33
C MET A 25 10.14 -1.50 15.69
N TYR A 26 9.71 -0.42 15.05
CA TYR A 26 10.13 0.94 15.39
C TYR A 26 9.79 1.28 16.85
N ALA A 27 8.53 1.04 17.24
CA ALA A 27 8.07 1.30 18.60
C ALA A 27 8.86 0.49 19.65
N ALA A 28 9.24 -0.74 19.31
CA ALA A 28 9.96 -1.66 20.19
C ALA A 28 11.44 -1.34 20.39
N PHE A 29 12.15 -1.07 19.30
CA PHE A 29 13.61 -1.00 19.29
C PHE A 29 14.16 0.42 19.27
N ILE A 30 13.37 1.39 18.79
CA ILE A 30 13.85 2.75 18.51
C ILE A 30 13.14 3.78 19.38
N SER A 31 11.82 3.64 19.60
CA SER A 31 11.09 4.59 20.44
C SER A 31 11.46 4.42 21.92
N THR A 32 11.55 5.54 22.64
CA THR A 32 11.79 5.58 24.10
C THR A 32 10.64 4.99 24.93
N ASN A 33 9.49 4.67 24.31
CA ASN A 33 8.34 4.06 24.96
C ASN A 33 8.36 2.53 24.83
N HIS A 34 9.22 1.88 25.62
CA HIS A 34 9.33 0.41 25.68
C HIS A 34 8.10 -0.30 26.30
N THR A 35 7.08 0.44 26.74
CA THR A 35 5.87 -0.10 27.40
C THR A 35 5.03 -1.00 26.51
N VAL A 36 5.19 -0.93 25.19
CA VAL A 36 4.45 -1.74 24.20
C VAL A 36 4.88 -3.22 24.21
N PHE A 37 6.08 -3.54 24.71
CA PHE A 37 6.67 -4.88 24.59
C PHE A 37 6.35 -5.83 25.75
N ASN A 38 5.46 -5.46 26.67
CA ASN A 38 5.14 -6.26 27.85
C ASN A 38 4.06 -7.34 27.54
N GLY A 39 4.32 -8.19 26.54
CA GLY A 39 3.46 -9.31 26.14
C GLY A 39 2.29 -8.96 25.21
N ALA A 40 1.98 -7.67 25.01
CA ALA A 40 0.86 -7.21 24.19
C ALA A 40 1.22 -6.92 22.72
N TRP A 41 2.45 -7.20 22.27
CA TRP A 41 2.95 -6.82 20.94
C TRP A 41 2.04 -7.31 19.79
N LEU A 42 1.53 -8.55 19.89
CA LEU A 42 0.63 -9.12 18.89
C LEU A 42 -0.70 -8.37 18.84
N MET A 43 -1.22 -7.98 19.99
CA MET A 43 -2.45 -7.19 20.11
C MET A 43 -2.25 -5.79 19.51
N THR A 44 -1.13 -5.14 19.80
CA THR A 44 -0.78 -3.83 19.20
C THR A 44 -0.65 -3.93 17.68
N TYR A 45 0.00 -4.98 17.18
CA TYR A 45 0.12 -5.24 15.74
C TYR A 45 -1.26 -5.45 15.09
N MET A 46 -2.11 -6.30 15.67
CA MET A 46 -3.47 -6.52 15.16
C MET A 46 -4.30 -5.24 15.14
N ILE A 47 -4.22 -4.43 16.21
CA ILE A 47 -4.91 -3.14 16.27
C ILE A 47 -4.37 -2.20 15.19
N ALA A 48 -3.05 -2.11 15.01
CA ALA A 48 -2.45 -1.26 13.98
C ALA A 48 -2.90 -1.67 12.56
N VAL A 49 -2.97 -2.98 12.28
CA VAL A 49 -3.49 -3.53 11.02
C VAL A 49 -4.95 -3.13 10.83
N ILE A 50 -5.82 -3.33 11.84
CA ILE A 50 -7.25 -3.03 11.75
C ILE A 50 -7.50 -1.53 11.57
N VAL A 51 -6.87 -0.70 12.40
CA VAL A 51 -6.97 0.77 12.31
C VAL A 51 -6.44 1.25 10.97
N GLY A 52 -5.26 0.76 10.56
CA GLY A 52 -4.68 1.06 9.25
C GLY A 52 -5.62 0.66 8.11
N ALA A 53 -6.29 -0.49 8.18
CA ALA A 53 -7.26 -0.93 7.18
C ALA A 53 -8.44 0.04 7.04
N LEU A 54 -9.02 0.44 8.17
CA LEU A 54 -10.18 1.31 8.20
C LEU A 54 -9.83 2.69 7.62
N PHE A 55 -8.77 3.32 8.11
CA PHE A 55 -8.38 4.67 7.70
C PHE A 55 -7.82 4.74 6.27
N SER A 56 -7.15 3.68 5.79
CA SER A 56 -6.60 3.65 4.42
C SER A 56 -7.56 3.05 3.38
N SER A 57 -8.74 2.57 3.78
CA SER A 57 -9.73 2.04 2.83
C SER A 57 -10.23 3.06 1.79
N PRO A 58 -10.42 4.37 2.12
CA PRO A 58 -10.78 5.36 1.09
C PRO A 58 -9.62 5.61 0.12
N ALA A 59 -8.39 5.61 0.63
CA ALA A 59 -7.16 5.72 -0.15
C ALA A 59 -7.01 4.55 -1.14
N LEU A 60 -7.38 3.32 -0.75
CA LEU A 60 -7.43 2.17 -1.66
C LEU A 60 -8.41 2.42 -2.82
N GLY A 61 -9.59 2.99 -2.56
CA GLY A 61 -10.55 3.32 -3.61
C GLY A 61 -9.98 4.31 -4.64
N ILE A 62 -9.35 5.39 -4.16
CA ILE A 62 -8.69 6.38 -5.02
C ILE A 62 -7.55 5.74 -5.82
N PHE A 63 -6.71 4.92 -5.16
CA PHE A 63 -5.62 4.20 -5.81
C PHE A 63 -6.13 3.24 -6.89
N TYR A 64 -7.23 2.55 -6.64
CA TYR A 64 -7.85 1.63 -7.60
C TYR A 64 -8.37 2.37 -8.84
N LEU A 65 -9.03 3.52 -8.65
CA LEU A 65 -9.48 4.37 -9.76
C LEU A 65 -8.31 4.89 -10.59
N TYR A 66 -7.25 5.36 -9.93
CA TYR A 66 -6.04 5.82 -10.60
C TYR A 66 -5.36 4.70 -11.39
N PHE A 67 -5.30 3.50 -10.83
CA PHE A 67 -4.79 2.31 -11.54
C PHE A 67 -5.59 2.01 -12.80
N ILE A 68 -6.92 2.06 -12.75
CA ILE A 68 -7.77 1.84 -13.94
C ILE A 68 -7.44 2.87 -15.02
N ILE A 69 -7.44 4.16 -14.68
CA ILE A 69 -7.17 5.24 -15.64
C ILE A 69 -5.78 5.08 -16.26
N MET A 70 -4.75 4.89 -15.43
CA MET A 70 -3.39 4.73 -15.92
C MET A 70 -3.18 3.45 -16.71
N SER A 71 -3.92 2.37 -16.40
CA SER A 71 -3.83 1.11 -17.14
C SER A 71 -4.38 1.24 -18.57
N GLN A 72 -5.32 2.15 -18.81
CA GLN A 72 -5.83 2.46 -20.15
C GLN A 72 -4.82 3.26 -20.98
N LEU A 73 -4.01 4.09 -20.32
CA LEU A 73 -2.98 4.94 -20.94
C LEU A 73 -1.61 4.23 -21.06
N ARG A 74 -1.52 2.94 -20.71
CA ARG A 74 -0.28 2.16 -20.69
C ARG A 74 0.22 1.89 -22.11
N GLN A 75 0.96 2.84 -22.69
CA GLN A 75 1.40 2.73 -24.09
C GLN A 75 2.87 2.39 -24.32
N ALA A 76 3.81 2.48 -23.36
CA ALA A 76 5.21 2.18 -23.71
C ALA A 76 6.18 1.72 -22.61
N ASN A 77 5.97 2.03 -21.32
CA ASN A 77 7.00 1.73 -20.32
C ASN A 77 6.42 1.34 -18.94
N ASP A 78 6.62 0.08 -18.55
CA ASP A 78 6.18 -0.48 -17.26
C ASP A 78 6.85 0.21 -16.08
N LEU A 79 8.11 0.63 -16.23
CA LEU A 79 8.87 1.28 -15.17
C LEU A 79 8.34 2.70 -14.91
N VAL A 80 8.05 3.46 -15.96
CA VAL A 80 7.44 4.80 -15.83
C VAL A 80 6.05 4.68 -15.20
N PHE A 81 5.26 3.70 -15.61
CA PHE A 81 3.97 3.41 -14.99
C PHE A 81 4.13 3.14 -13.48
N LYS A 82 5.03 2.25 -13.08
CA LYS A 82 5.30 1.94 -11.67
C LYS A 82 5.80 3.16 -10.88
N LEU A 83 6.65 3.98 -11.48
CA LEU A 83 7.15 5.20 -10.85
C LEU A 83 6.02 6.19 -10.57
N LEU A 84 5.14 6.45 -11.56
CA LEU A 84 3.98 7.33 -11.38
C LEU A 84 3.02 6.78 -10.32
N MET A 85 2.75 5.48 -10.35
CA MET A 85 1.96 4.81 -9.32
C MET A 85 2.57 4.93 -7.93
N ALA A 86 3.90 4.81 -7.80
CA ALA A 86 4.61 4.96 -6.53
C ALA A 86 4.49 6.41 -6.01
N VAL A 87 4.79 7.41 -6.84
CA VAL A 87 4.68 8.82 -6.46
C VAL A 87 3.27 9.17 -6.00
N PHE A 88 2.26 8.77 -6.78
CA PHE A 88 0.86 9.01 -6.44
C PHE A 88 0.46 8.34 -5.12
N ASN A 89 0.86 7.08 -4.92
CA ASN A 89 0.57 6.37 -3.68
C ASN A 89 1.27 6.98 -2.46
N VAL A 90 2.50 7.46 -2.62
CA VAL A 90 3.19 8.17 -1.54
C VAL A 90 2.40 9.42 -1.16
N LEU A 91 1.97 10.23 -2.13
CA LEU A 91 1.15 11.41 -1.86
C LEU A 91 -0.16 11.07 -1.13
N ILE A 92 -0.87 10.02 -1.54
CA ILE A 92 -2.08 9.54 -0.85
C ILE A 92 -1.77 9.07 0.57
N CYS A 93 -0.67 8.37 0.77
CA CYS A 93 -0.24 7.91 2.09
C CYS A 93 0.00 9.10 3.02
N PHE A 94 0.74 10.11 2.56
CA PHE A 94 0.95 11.36 3.30
C PHE A 94 -0.38 12.08 3.58
N LEU A 95 -1.28 12.17 2.60
CA LEU A 95 -2.59 12.81 2.77
C LEU A 95 -3.45 12.08 3.81
N THR A 96 -3.39 10.76 3.85
CA THR A 96 -4.13 9.93 4.82
C THR A 96 -3.62 10.19 6.24
N PHE A 97 -2.31 10.19 6.46
CA PHE A 97 -1.73 10.53 7.76
C PHE A 97 -1.97 11.98 8.16
N TYR A 98 -1.92 12.91 7.20
CA TYR A 98 -2.26 14.30 7.42
C TYR A 98 -3.73 14.46 7.83
N ALA A 99 -4.66 13.76 7.19
CA ALA A 99 -6.08 13.77 7.55
C ALA A 99 -6.34 13.20 8.95
N ILE A 100 -5.63 12.12 9.32
CA ILE A 100 -5.68 11.59 10.69
C ILE A 100 -5.16 12.64 11.67
N ARG A 101 -4.03 13.29 11.39
CA ARG A 101 -3.45 14.33 12.26
C ARG A 101 -4.30 15.59 12.36
N LEU A 102 -5.04 15.98 11.32
CA LEU A 102 -5.96 17.12 11.39
C LEU A 102 -7.04 16.95 12.46
N THR A 103 -7.41 15.71 12.80
CA THR A 103 -8.35 15.43 13.91
C THR A 103 -7.75 15.72 15.29
N ASP A 104 -6.44 15.87 15.37
CA ASP A 104 -5.65 16.10 16.58
C ASP A 104 -5.10 17.55 16.56
N HIS A 105 -5.97 18.52 16.85
CA HIS A 105 -5.79 19.97 16.65
C HIS A 105 -4.57 20.64 17.34
N HIS A 106 -3.72 19.89 18.04
CA HIS A 106 -2.64 20.43 18.87
C HIS A 106 -1.22 19.95 18.50
N SER A 107 -1.05 19.15 17.44
CA SER A 107 0.25 18.56 17.11
C SER A 107 0.94 19.22 15.91
N VAL A 108 2.06 19.91 16.16
CA VAL A 108 3.04 20.22 15.10
C VAL A 108 3.67 18.89 14.64
N TRP A 109 3.96 18.74 13.35
CA TRP A 109 4.62 17.54 12.82
C TRP A 109 5.98 17.36 13.48
N ASN A 110 6.14 16.25 14.21
CA ASN A 110 7.40 15.89 14.84
C ASN A 110 8.15 14.85 14.00
N ILE A 111 9.44 14.66 14.29
CA ILE A 111 10.29 13.67 13.60
C ILE A 111 9.70 12.25 13.74
N ASP A 112 9.07 11.95 14.88
CA ASP A 112 8.38 10.66 15.10
C ASP A 112 7.23 10.42 14.12
N ASP A 113 6.50 11.47 13.72
CA ASP A 113 5.44 11.36 12.72
C ASP A 113 5.99 11.01 11.35
N LEU A 114 7.11 11.64 10.99
CA LEU A 114 7.80 11.35 9.75
C LEU A 114 8.30 9.90 9.72
N LEU A 115 8.94 9.44 10.80
CA LEU A 115 9.42 8.06 10.94
C LEU A 115 8.26 7.05 10.88
N PHE A 116 7.13 7.39 11.49
CA PHE A 116 5.92 6.58 11.41
C PHE A 116 5.40 6.46 9.97
N ILE A 117 5.31 7.56 9.23
CA ILE A 117 4.89 7.54 7.82
C ILE A 117 5.86 6.72 6.97
N LEU A 118 7.17 6.82 7.23
CA LEU A 118 8.19 6.06 6.50
C LEU A 118 8.03 4.55 6.67
N CYS A 119 7.53 4.08 7.83
CA CYS A 119 7.21 2.66 8.02
C CYS A 119 6.19 2.14 7.00
N TYR A 120 5.31 2.99 6.47
CA TYR A 120 4.33 2.63 5.44
C TYR A 120 4.79 2.99 4.03
N VAL A 121 5.52 4.08 3.84
CA VAL A 121 6.03 4.51 2.52
C VAL A 121 7.03 3.50 1.93
N ILE A 122 7.93 2.96 2.74
CA ILE A 122 8.94 1.99 2.28
C ILE A 122 8.29 0.72 1.69
N PRO A 123 7.43 -0.02 2.42
CA PRO A 123 6.77 -1.21 1.87
C PRO A 123 5.80 -0.87 0.73
N LEU A 124 5.24 0.33 0.69
CA LEU A 124 4.42 0.81 -0.43
C LEU A 124 5.23 0.94 -1.72
N ILE A 125 6.37 1.63 -1.68
CA ILE A 125 7.25 1.76 -2.86
C ILE A 125 7.75 0.37 -3.27
N ALA A 126 8.22 -0.42 -2.30
CA ALA A 126 8.70 -1.78 -2.58
C ALA A 126 7.61 -2.63 -3.26
N SER A 127 6.39 -2.66 -2.71
CA SER A 127 5.31 -3.47 -3.26
C SER A 127 4.87 -3.03 -4.66
N VAL A 128 4.82 -1.72 -4.94
CA VAL A 128 4.56 -1.19 -6.29
C VAL A 128 5.63 -1.65 -7.29
N MET A 129 6.89 -1.66 -6.87
CA MET A 129 8.01 -2.04 -7.75
C MET A 129 8.09 -3.56 -7.97
N PHE A 130 7.88 -4.36 -6.91
CA PHE A 130 8.00 -5.81 -6.97
C PHE A 130 6.79 -6.51 -7.58
N TYR A 131 5.56 -6.01 -7.38
CA TYR A 131 4.39 -6.66 -7.95
C TYR A 131 4.34 -6.49 -9.47
N LYS A 132 4.03 -7.59 -10.16
CA LYS A 132 3.80 -7.57 -11.61
C LYS A 132 2.42 -7.01 -11.91
N VAL A 133 2.38 -5.98 -12.74
CA VAL A 133 1.15 -5.43 -13.34
C VAL A 133 0.72 -6.37 -14.46
N GLY A 134 0.12 -7.50 -14.08
CA GLY A 134 -0.24 -8.57 -15.01
C GLY A 134 -1.12 -8.06 -16.15
N ALA A 135 -0.78 -8.40 -17.39
CA ALA A 135 -1.75 -8.46 -18.45
C ALA A 135 -2.51 -9.78 -18.29
N ILE A 136 -3.84 -9.73 -18.23
CA ILE A 136 -4.64 -10.92 -18.46
C ILE A 136 -4.44 -11.24 -19.94
N GLU A 137 -3.45 -12.09 -20.25
CA GLU A 137 -3.43 -12.79 -21.52
C GLU A 137 -4.73 -13.59 -21.57
N LEU A 138 -5.56 -13.30 -22.56
CA LEU A 138 -6.72 -14.11 -22.87
C LEU A 138 -6.21 -15.53 -23.16
N GLN A 139 -6.25 -16.40 -22.15
CA GLN A 139 -6.09 -17.85 -22.29
C GLN A 139 -7.19 -18.50 -23.17
N ASN A 140 -7.98 -17.71 -23.89
CA ASN A 140 -9.09 -18.19 -24.72
C ASN A 140 -8.65 -18.75 -26.07
N ASP A 141 -7.38 -18.63 -26.48
CA ASP A 141 -6.91 -19.19 -27.76
C ASP A 141 -6.48 -20.66 -27.69
N LYS A 142 -6.36 -21.26 -26.50
CA LYS A 142 -6.02 -22.70 -26.38
C LYS A 142 -7.24 -23.63 -26.26
N GLY A 143 -8.43 -23.09 -26.00
CA GLY A 143 -9.68 -23.87 -26.00
C GLY A 143 -10.27 -24.09 -27.40
N SER A 144 -9.92 -23.24 -28.38
CA SER A 144 -10.47 -23.32 -29.74
C SER A 144 -9.72 -24.31 -30.64
N GLN A 145 -8.43 -24.57 -30.38
CA GLN A 145 -7.65 -25.55 -31.17
C GLN A 145 -7.79 -27.00 -30.69
N ALA A 146 -8.40 -27.25 -29.52
CA ALA A 146 -8.66 -28.60 -29.02
C ALA A 146 -10.01 -29.17 -29.49
N ALA A 147 -10.86 -28.37 -30.16
CA ALA A 147 -12.16 -28.78 -30.67
C ALA A 147 -12.18 -29.02 -32.19
N SER A 148 -11.01 -28.99 -32.85
CA SER A 148 -10.88 -29.19 -34.30
C SER A 148 -10.01 -30.41 -34.68
N LEU A 149 -9.83 -31.37 -33.76
CA LEU A 149 -9.22 -32.68 -34.01
C LEU A 149 -10.17 -33.77 -33.51
#